data_AF-A0A535YWI6-F1
#
_entry.id   AF-A0A535YWI6-F1
#
_cell.length_a   1.000
_cell.length_b   1.000
_cell.length_c   1.000
_cell.angle_alpha   90.00
_cell.angle_beta   90.00
_cell.angle_gamma   90.00
#
_symmetry.space_group_name_H-M   'P 1'
#
loop_
_entity.id
_entity.type
_entity.pdbx_description
1 polymer ?
#
loop_
_entity_poly.entity_id
_entity_poly.type
_entity_poly.pdbx_seq_one_letter_code
_entity_poly.pdbx_strand_id
1 'polypeptide(L)'
;MLTRLSGRRGQSLAEMAVVIPVLVFLLMGGFDATVLITNKVTAGYAVRQGARLAAELGGTQTNPAASTQNYDQQVVRNVLAVTRGLTAAGVMEIDIYAPSKADGSYTAGDPVDQYLISGTTLSPGKQTFPVSNRNQTPPDETSIGIRVVWRYSPPAGVFPQNMQLTDYAVMKAAPVLR
;
A
#
# COMPACT_ATOMS: atom_id res chain seq x y z
N MET A 1 -5.70 -7.69 -71.57
CA MET A 1 -6.15 -7.88 -70.18
C MET A 1 -4.90 -7.99 -69.31
N LEU A 2 -4.40 -6.88 -68.78
CA LEU A 2 -3.13 -6.82 -68.03
C LEU A 2 -3.41 -6.90 -66.52
N THR A 3 -3.03 -8.00 -65.90
CA THR A 3 -3.22 -8.29 -64.48
C THR A 3 -2.24 -7.48 -63.63
N ARG A 4 -2.76 -6.52 -62.84
CA ARG A 4 -2.01 -5.75 -61.85
C ARG A 4 -1.62 -6.65 -60.67
N LEU A 5 -0.33 -7.02 -60.57
CA LEU A 5 0.21 -7.80 -59.44
C LEU A 5 1.03 -6.97 -58.43
N SER A 6 1.08 -5.63 -58.55
CA SER A 6 1.93 -4.77 -57.71
C SER A 6 1.34 -4.35 -56.35
N GLY A 7 0.09 -4.69 -56.03
CA GLY A 7 -0.57 -4.23 -54.79
C GLY A 7 -0.33 -5.05 -53.52
N ARG A 8 0.08 -6.32 -53.63
CA ARG A 8 0.10 -7.26 -52.49
C ARG A 8 1.17 -6.96 -51.44
N ARG A 9 2.34 -6.44 -51.82
CA ARG A 9 3.43 -6.12 -50.88
C ARG A 9 3.17 -4.82 -50.09
N GLY A 10 2.61 -3.80 -50.75
CA GLY A 10 2.27 -2.52 -50.11
C GLY A 10 1.11 -2.61 -49.13
N GLN A 11 0.14 -3.50 -49.39
CA GLN A 11 -0.97 -3.75 -48.47
C GLN A 11 -0.50 -4.39 -47.15
N SER A 12 0.41 -5.38 -47.19
CA SER A 12 0.94 -6.00 -45.97
C SER A 12 1.71 -5.02 -45.08
N LEU A 13 2.40 -4.05 -45.71
CA LEU A 13 3.10 -2.98 -44.99
C LEU A 13 2.11 -2.01 -44.33
N ALA A 14 1.00 -1.69 -45.00
CA ALA A 14 -0.05 -0.84 -44.44
C ALA A 14 -0.79 -1.52 -43.28
N GLU A 15 -1.06 -2.82 -43.37
CA GLU A 15 -1.68 -3.58 -42.28
C GLU A 15 -0.75 -3.70 -41.06
N MET A 16 0.55 -3.97 -41.27
CA MET A 16 1.55 -3.96 -40.20
C MET A 16 1.73 -2.57 -39.56
N ALA A 17 1.62 -1.50 -40.33
CA ALA A 17 1.72 -0.13 -39.81
C ALA A 17 0.61 0.21 -38.81
N VAL A 18 -0.54 -0.45 -38.87
CA VAL A 18 -1.63 -0.29 -37.90
C VAL A 18 -1.50 -1.29 -36.75
N VAL A 19 -1.06 -2.52 -37.01
CA VAL A 19 -0.96 -3.57 -35.98
C VAL A 19 0.20 -3.31 -35.00
N ILE A 20 1.37 -2.87 -35.48
CA ILE A 20 2.55 -2.66 -34.63
C ILE A 20 2.29 -1.65 -33.50
N PRO A 21 1.73 -0.44 -33.75
CA PRO A 21 1.42 0.50 -32.67
C PRO A 21 0.46 -0.06 -31.63
N VAL A 22 -0.54 -0.85 -32.05
CA VAL A 22 -1.49 -1.50 -31.14
C VAL A 22 -0.78 -2.55 -30.27
N LEU A 23 0.09 -3.37 -30.87
CA LEU A 23 0.88 -4.36 -30.11
C LEU A 23 1.84 -3.68 -29.12
N VAL A 24 2.52 -2.60 -29.53
CA VAL A 24 3.40 -1.83 -28.64
C VAL A 24 2.61 -1.25 -27.46
N PHE A 25 1.44 -0.68 -27.72
CA PHE A 25 0.57 -0.15 -26.67
C PHE A 25 0.11 -1.23 -25.68
N LEU A 26 -0.26 -2.41 -26.18
CA LEU A 26 -0.62 -3.55 -25.33
C LEU A 26 0.56 -4.05 -24.48
N LEU A 27 1.76 -4.11 -25.05
CA LEU A 27 2.96 -4.49 -24.32
C LEU A 27 3.30 -3.49 -23.21
N MET A 28 3.21 -2.20 -23.50
CA MET A 28 3.44 -1.12 -22.52
C MET A 28 2.39 -1.15 -21.40
N GLY A 29 1.11 -1.37 -21.73
CA GLY A 29 0.04 -1.52 -20.74
C GLY A 29 0.22 -2.77 -19.87
N GLY A 30 0.64 -3.90 -20.45
CA GLY A 30 0.95 -5.13 -19.71
C GLY A 30 2.13 -4.96 -18.76
N PHE A 31 3.15 -4.20 -19.17
CA PHE A 31 4.29 -3.85 -18.31
C PHE A 31 3.84 -2.99 -17.12
N ASP A 32 3.09 -1.91 -17.36
CA ASP A 32 2.56 -1.04 -16.30
C ASP A 32 1.65 -1.83 -15.33
N ALA A 33 0.83 -2.75 -15.83
CA ALA A 33 -0.01 -3.61 -15.00
C ALA A 33 0.81 -4.56 -14.11
N THR A 34 1.88 -5.14 -14.67
CA THR A 34 2.75 -6.07 -13.93
C THR A 34 3.41 -5.36 -12.75
N VAL A 35 4.00 -4.19 -12.98
CA VAL A 35 4.65 -3.39 -11.93
C VAL A 35 3.63 -2.98 -10.86
N LEU A 36 2.41 -2.56 -11.26
CA LEU A 36 1.34 -2.21 -10.33
C LEU A 36 0.94 -3.39 -9.43
N ILE A 37 0.79 -4.59 -10.00
CA ILE A 37 0.41 -5.79 -9.24
C ILE A 37 1.53 -6.18 -8.27
N THR A 38 2.79 -6.15 -8.70
CA THR A 38 3.93 -6.41 -7.82
C THR A 38 3.94 -5.43 -6.64
N ASN A 39 3.72 -4.13 -6.89
CA ASN A 39 3.62 -3.13 -5.84
C ASN A 39 2.46 -3.40 -4.87
N LYS A 40 1.29 -3.79 -5.40
CA LYS A 40 0.12 -4.14 -4.58
C LYS A 40 0.42 -5.30 -3.63
N VAL A 41 1.11 -6.33 -4.12
CA VAL A 41 1.52 -7.47 -3.31
C VAL A 41 2.52 -7.05 -2.23
N THR A 42 3.54 -6.27 -2.58
CA THR A 42 4.55 -5.75 -1.63
C THR A 42 3.93 -4.86 -0.55
N ALA A 43 3.05 -3.93 -0.91
CA ALA A 43 2.32 -3.08 0.04
C ALA A 43 1.43 -3.93 0.96
N GLY A 44 0.74 -4.93 0.41
CA GLY A 44 -0.04 -5.90 1.17
C GLY A 44 0.79 -6.69 2.19
N TYR A 45 2.03 -7.08 1.85
CA TYR A 45 2.95 -7.70 2.81
C TYR A 45 3.40 -6.73 3.90
N ALA A 46 3.70 -5.49 3.54
CA ALA A 46 4.12 -4.45 4.49
C ALA A 46 3.05 -4.19 5.56
N VAL A 47 1.78 -4.01 5.16
CA VAL A 47 0.69 -3.77 6.12
C VAL A 47 0.44 -4.97 7.03
N ARG A 48 0.53 -6.20 6.51
CA ARG A 48 0.36 -7.41 7.32
C ARG A 48 1.49 -7.60 8.33
N GLN A 49 2.72 -7.34 7.94
CA GLN A 49 3.88 -7.41 8.86
C GLN A 49 3.81 -6.30 9.92
N GLY A 50 3.47 -5.07 9.51
CA GLY A 50 3.24 -3.98 10.44
C GLY A 50 2.12 -4.28 11.44
N ALA A 51 1.01 -4.86 10.97
CA ALA A 51 -0.12 -5.19 11.84
C ALA A 51 0.23 -6.29 12.85
N ARG A 52 1.04 -7.29 12.44
CA ARG A 52 1.59 -8.31 13.37
C ARG A 52 2.44 -7.65 14.44
N LEU A 53 3.40 -6.83 14.03
CA LEU A 53 4.29 -6.14 14.96
C LEU A 53 3.52 -5.23 15.91
N ALA A 54 2.55 -4.46 15.40
CA ALA A 54 1.73 -3.58 16.21
C ALA A 54 0.85 -4.36 17.22
N ALA A 55 0.31 -5.51 16.82
CA ALA A 55 -0.44 -6.39 17.70
C ALA A 55 0.44 -7.02 18.80
N GLU A 56 1.66 -7.46 18.46
CA GLU A 56 2.62 -8.04 19.41
C GLU A 56 3.12 -7.01 20.42
N LEU A 57 3.41 -5.78 19.97
CA LEU A 57 3.82 -4.68 20.85
C LEU A 57 2.66 -4.22 21.76
N GLY A 58 1.43 -4.25 21.25
CA GLY A 58 0.23 -4.04 22.04
C GLY A 58 0.12 -2.66 22.69
N GLY A 59 -0.19 -2.64 23.99
CA GLY A 59 -0.48 -1.44 24.77
C GLY A 59 0.32 -1.33 26.05
N THR A 60 -0.16 -0.46 26.95
CA THR A 60 0.52 -0.17 28.23
C THR A 60 0.60 -1.37 29.17
N GLN A 61 -0.22 -2.41 28.98
CA GLN A 61 -0.16 -3.66 29.73
C GLN A 61 1.16 -4.40 29.54
N THR A 62 1.64 -4.50 28.30
CA THR A 62 2.94 -5.11 27.99
C THR A 62 4.07 -4.11 28.22
N ASN A 63 3.76 -2.82 28.06
CA ASN A 63 4.75 -1.79 27.92
C ASN A 63 4.41 -0.51 28.72
N PRO A 64 4.54 -0.54 30.06
CA PRO A 64 4.02 0.52 30.93
C PRO A 64 4.79 1.85 30.84
N ALA A 65 6.05 1.84 30.39
CA ALA A 65 6.93 3.01 30.41
C ALA A 65 7.12 3.69 29.04
N ALA A 66 6.53 3.16 27.97
CA ALA A 66 6.87 3.59 26.63
C ALA A 66 5.78 4.45 26.00
N SER A 67 6.22 5.50 25.29
CA SER A 67 5.36 6.49 24.66
C SER A 67 4.78 5.97 23.35
N THR A 68 3.57 6.43 22.99
CA THR A 68 2.93 6.13 21.69
C THR A 68 3.88 6.38 20.53
N GLN A 69 4.60 7.51 20.56
CA GLN A 69 5.54 7.87 19.50
C GLN A 69 6.68 6.86 19.33
N ASN A 70 7.23 6.33 20.41
CA ASN A 70 8.32 5.35 20.32
C ASN A 70 7.81 4.01 19.76
N TYR A 71 6.61 3.57 20.15
CA TYR A 71 5.97 2.38 19.60
C TYR A 71 5.71 2.49 18.11
N ASP A 72 5.03 3.56 17.75
CA ASP A 72 4.59 3.76 16.38
C ASP A 72 5.78 3.98 15.44
N GLN A 73 6.84 4.66 15.88
CA GLN A 73 8.05 4.76 15.08
C GLN A 73 8.67 3.38 14.77
N GLN A 74 8.58 2.39 15.65
CA GLN A 74 9.05 1.04 15.36
C GLN A 74 8.18 0.38 14.28
N VAL A 75 6.86 0.46 14.43
CA VAL A 75 5.90 -0.10 13.47
C VAL A 75 6.05 0.58 12.10
N VAL A 76 6.04 1.91 12.06
CA VAL A 76 6.14 2.72 10.84
C VAL A 76 7.48 2.50 10.14
N ARG A 77 8.60 2.41 10.89
CA ARG A 77 9.91 2.10 10.27
C ARG A 77 9.95 0.69 9.70
N ASN A 78 9.32 -0.29 10.36
CA ASN A 78 9.21 -1.65 9.83
C ASN A 78 8.43 -1.67 8.52
N VAL A 79 7.25 -1.05 8.49
CA VAL A 79 6.43 -0.92 7.27
C VAL A 79 7.19 -0.16 6.18
N LEU A 80 7.81 0.97 6.51
CA LEU A 80 8.58 1.78 5.58
C LEU A 80 9.73 0.98 4.96
N ALA A 81 10.43 0.16 5.75
CA ALA A 81 11.52 -0.68 5.26
C ALA A 81 11.04 -1.68 4.19
N VAL A 82 9.86 -2.29 4.37
CA VAL A 82 9.27 -3.21 3.39
C VAL A 82 8.81 -2.45 2.14
N THR A 83 8.18 -1.29 2.31
CA THR A 83 7.70 -0.47 1.18
C THR A 83 8.81 0.13 0.32
N ARG A 84 10.07 0.11 0.76
CA ARG A 84 11.22 0.44 -0.12
C ARG A 84 11.36 -0.51 -1.30
N GLY A 85 10.73 -1.69 -1.24
CA GLY A 85 10.64 -2.63 -2.36
C GLY A 85 9.61 -2.23 -3.44
N LEU A 86 8.83 -1.16 -3.23
CA LEU A 86 7.93 -0.65 -4.26
C LEU A 86 8.74 -0.01 -5.40
N THR A 87 8.41 -0.38 -6.64
CA THR A 87 9.07 0.13 -7.84
C THR A 87 8.15 1.08 -8.59
N ALA A 88 8.68 2.23 -9.03
CA ALA A 88 7.85 3.25 -9.70
C ALA A 88 6.61 3.68 -8.87
N ALA A 89 6.76 3.69 -7.54
CA ALA A 89 5.74 4.15 -6.62
C ALA A 89 6.39 4.86 -5.43
N GLY A 90 5.66 5.82 -4.84
CA GLY A 90 6.07 6.52 -3.63
C GLY A 90 5.03 6.36 -2.53
N VAL A 91 5.46 6.04 -1.31
CA VAL A 91 4.57 6.02 -0.14
C VAL A 91 4.32 7.46 0.30
N MET A 92 3.06 7.78 0.58
CA MET A 92 2.62 9.11 1.00
C MET A 92 2.26 9.16 2.48
N GLU A 93 1.67 8.08 3.00
CA GLU A 93 1.11 8.04 4.35
C GLU A 93 1.13 6.60 4.87
N ILE A 94 1.47 6.44 6.15
CA ILE A 94 1.34 5.20 6.92
C ILE A 94 0.53 5.52 8.16
N ASP A 95 -0.51 4.75 8.42
CA ASP A 95 -1.41 5.00 9.55
C ASP A 95 -1.55 3.77 10.42
N ILE A 96 -1.64 4.02 11.72
CA ILE A 96 -1.96 3.03 12.73
C ILE A 96 -3.33 3.41 13.29
N TYR A 97 -4.31 2.53 13.16
CA TYR A 97 -5.70 2.87 13.50
C TYR A 97 -6.40 1.75 14.26
N ALA A 98 -7.47 2.09 14.98
CA ALA A 98 -8.40 1.13 15.54
C ALA A 98 -9.65 1.07 14.66
N PRO A 99 -9.91 -0.02 13.91
CA PRO A 99 -11.10 -0.13 13.08
C PRO A 99 -12.37 -0.20 13.93
N SER A 100 -13.37 0.60 13.58
CA SER A 100 -14.72 0.49 14.16
C SER A 100 -15.58 -0.61 13.51
N LYS A 101 -15.24 -1.01 12.28
CA LYS A 101 -15.98 -2.02 11.51
C LYS A 101 -15.38 -3.41 11.68
N ALA A 102 -16.25 -4.42 11.66
CA ALA A 102 -15.87 -5.83 11.74
C ALA A 102 -15.03 -6.32 10.55
N ASP A 103 -15.12 -5.64 9.40
CA ASP A 103 -14.32 -5.94 8.20
C ASP A 103 -12.88 -5.40 8.29
N GLY A 104 -12.55 -4.62 9.32
CA GLY A 104 -11.23 -4.02 9.51
C GLY A 104 -10.94 -2.82 8.60
N SER A 105 -11.92 -2.36 7.80
CA SER A 105 -11.75 -1.21 6.93
C SER A 105 -11.63 0.08 7.74
N TYR A 106 -10.70 0.94 7.33
CA TYR A 106 -10.56 2.28 7.92
C TYR A 106 -11.77 3.16 7.54
N THR A 107 -12.40 3.78 8.52
CA THR A 107 -13.49 4.73 8.33
C THR A 107 -13.17 6.08 8.99
N ALA A 108 -13.63 7.17 8.38
CA ALA A 108 -13.49 8.50 8.99
C ALA A 108 -14.19 8.54 10.36
N GLY A 109 -13.42 8.82 11.41
CA GLY A 109 -13.88 8.76 12.80
C GLY A 109 -13.14 7.72 13.63
N ASP A 110 -12.52 6.72 12.98
CA ASP A 110 -11.65 5.77 13.67
C ASP A 110 -10.48 6.49 14.36
N PRO A 111 -10.12 6.09 15.60
CA PRO A 111 -8.89 6.53 16.23
C PRO A 111 -7.71 6.18 15.33
N VAL A 112 -6.86 7.16 15.01
CA VAL A 112 -5.72 6.98 14.11
C VAL A 112 -4.54 7.82 14.52
N ASP A 113 -3.35 7.23 14.39
CA ASP A 113 -2.06 7.89 14.42
C ASP A 113 -1.49 7.87 13.00
N GLN A 114 -1.49 9.03 12.35
CA GLN A 114 -1.07 9.21 10.97
C GLN A 114 0.39 9.63 10.87
N TYR A 115 1.09 9.07 9.90
CA TYR A 115 2.48 9.39 9.61
C TYR A 115 2.64 9.74 8.13
N LEU A 116 2.77 11.04 7.86
CA LEU A 116 2.94 11.59 6.54
C LEU A 116 4.40 11.46 6.10
N ILE A 117 4.60 11.05 4.85
CA ILE A 117 5.92 10.85 4.27
C ILE A 117 6.13 11.87 3.15
N SER A 118 7.19 12.66 3.29
CA SER A 118 7.65 13.59 2.26
C SER A 118 9.14 13.33 2.01
N GLY A 119 9.45 12.71 0.86
CA GLY A 119 10.79 12.21 0.59
C GLY A 119 11.20 11.16 1.62
N THR A 120 12.25 11.45 2.40
CA THR A 120 12.73 10.58 3.48
C THR A 120 12.24 11.00 4.86
N THR A 121 11.51 12.12 4.96
CA THR A 121 11.07 12.70 6.23
C THR A 121 9.72 12.12 6.63
N LEU A 122 9.63 11.69 7.89
CA LEU A 122 8.40 11.26 8.54
C LEU A 122 7.87 12.39 9.42
N SER A 123 6.65 12.83 9.20
CA SER A 123 5.98 13.83 10.05
C SER A 123 4.70 13.23 10.65
N PRO A 124 4.45 13.41 11.95
CA PRO A 124 3.16 13.05 12.52
C PRO A 124 2.05 13.94 11.93
N GLY A 125 0.91 13.32 11.64
CA GLY A 125 -0.36 13.98 11.29
C GLY A 125 -1.32 13.96 12.48
N LYS A 126 -2.55 13.50 12.28
CA LYS A 126 -3.50 13.26 13.37
C LYS A 126 -2.95 12.19 14.32
N GLN A 127 -3.05 12.40 15.63
CA GLN A 127 -2.60 11.45 16.66
C GLN A 127 -3.72 11.26 17.68
N THR A 128 -4.57 10.25 17.50
CA THR A 128 -5.73 9.99 18.36
C THR A 128 -5.82 8.53 18.82
N PHE A 129 -4.80 7.70 18.58
CA PHE A 129 -4.78 6.29 18.96
C PHE A 129 -3.63 5.92 19.92
N PRO A 130 -3.57 6.58 21.09
CA PRO A 130 -2.47 6.39 22.03
C PRO A 130 -2.34 4.94 22.52
N VAL A 131 -1.14 4.58 22.97
CA VAL A 131 -0.82 3.24 23.51
C VAL A 131 -1.72 2.83 24.68
N SER A 132 -2.29 3.78 25.42
CA SER A 132 -3.26 3.54 26.50
C SER A 132 -4.58 2.94 26.01
N ASN A 133 -4.94 3.16 24.74
CA ASN A 133 -6.19 2.69 24.16
C ASN A 133 -6.04 1.30 23.49
N ARG A 134 -4.86 0.68 23.58
CA ARG A 134 -4.54 -0.61 22.96
C ARG A 134 -4.69 -1.73 24.00
N ASN A 135 -5.93 -2.11 24.30
CA ASN A 135 -6.22 -3.14 25.30
C ASN A 135 -5.75 -4.53 24.83
N GLN A 136 -5.17 -5.28 25.77
CA GLN A 136 -4.64 -6.64 25.55
C GLN A 136 -5.29 -7.67 26.48
N THR A 137 -6.29 -7.28 27.27
CA THR A 137 -6.96 -8.21 28.19
C THR A 137 -8.13 -8.90 27.48
N PRO A 138 -8.15 -10.24 27.38
CA PRO A 138 -9.31 -10.97 26.86
C PRO A 138 -10.59 -10.69 27.67
N PRO A 139 -11.77 -10.63 27.04
CA PRO A 139 -12.06 -10.87 25.61
C PRO A 139 -12.03 -9.61 24.71
N ASP A 140 -11.70 -8.45 25.29
CA ASP A 140 -11.88 -7.13 24.68
C ASP A 140 -10.56 -6.58 24.12
N GLU A 141 -9.74 -7.43 23.48
CA GLU A 141 -8.49 -6.95 22.88
C GLU A 141 -8.78 -6.01 21.71
N THR A 142 -8.02 -4.92 21.67
CA THR A 142 -8.17 -3.90 20.63
C THR A 142 -7.66 -4.45 19.30
N SER A 143 -8.47 -4.29 18.25
CA SER A 143 -8.02 -4.49 16.88
C SER A 143 -7.13 -3.33 16.45
N ILE A 144 -5.94 -3.63 15.94
CA ILE A 144 -4.97 -2.65 15.45
C ILE A 144 -4.81 -2.85 13.94
N GLY A 145 -5.14 -1.82 13.19
CA GLY A 145 -5.00 -1.74 11.74
C GLY A 145 -3.77 -0.95 11.33
N ILE A 146 -3.12 -1.39 10.27
CA ILE A 146 -2.10 -0.64 9.55
C ILE A 146 -2.63 -0.31 8.18
N ARG A 147 -2.54 0.95 7.77
CA ARG A 147 -2.89 1.43 6.44
C ARG A 147 -1.65 2.05 5.79
N VAL A 148 -1.45 1.78 4.50
CA VAL A 148 -0.42 2.42 3.69
C VAL A 148 -1.09 3.02 2.47
N VAL A 149 -0.84 4.31 2.27
CA VAL A 149 -1.29 5.04 1.09
C VAL A 149 -0.06 5.32 0.22
N TRP A 150 -0.11 4.88 -1.03
CA TRP A 150 1.00 4.99 -1.97
C TRP A 150 0.51 5.44 -3.34
N ARG A 151 1.40 6.09 -4.08
CA ARG A 151 1.10 6.64 -5.40
C ARG A 151 1.92 5.93 -6.46
N TYR A 152 1.24 5.34 -7.42
CA TYR A 152 1.83 4.68 -8.57
C TYR A 152 2.19 5.69 -9.65
N SER A 153 3.38 5.52 -10.24
CA SER A 153 3.90 6.28 -11.36
C SER A 153 4.21 5.30 -12.51
N PRO A 154 3.30 5.16 -13.49
CA PRO A 154 3.44 4.15 -14.53
C PRO A 154 4.68 4.41 -15.40
N PRO A 155 5.66 3.49 -15.45
CA PRO A 155 6.91 3.73 -16.17
C PRO A 155 6.72 3.87 -17.68
N ALA A 156 5.78 3.13 -18.28
CA ALA A 156 5.50 3.20 -19.70
C ALA A 156 4.51 4.32 -20.05
N GLY A 157 3.89 4.94 -19.05
CA GLY A 157 2.98 6.06 -19.21
C GLY A 157 1.64 5.69 -19.88
N VAL A 158 1.27 4.42 -19.91
CA VAL A 158 -0.02 3.97 -20.47
C VAL A 158 -1.13 4.19 -19.46
N PHE A 159 -0.86 3.94 -18.18
CA PHE A 159 -1.83 4.20 -17.12
C PHE A 159 -1.84 5.68 -16.69
N PRO A 160 -2.93 6.16 -16.06
CA PRO A 160 -2.99 7.51 -15.53
C PRO A 160 -1.85 7.79 -14.53
N GLN A 161 -1.22 8.95 -14.66
CA GLN A 161 -0.26 9.42 -13.66
C GLN A 161 -0.99 9.79 -12.37
N ASN A 162 -0.35 9.56 -11.22
CA ASN A 162 -0.85 9.84 -9.87
C ASN A 162 -1.98 8.93 -9.37
N MET A 163 -2.07 7.69 -9.83
CA MET A 163 -2.97 6.71 -9.22
C MET A 163 -2.58 6.48 -7.75
N GLN A 164 -3.48 6.86 -6.84
CA GLN A 164 -3.32 6.59 -5.41
C GLN A 164 -4.01 5.28 -5.05
N LEU A 165 -3.27 4.41 -4.37
CA LEU A 165 -3.76 3.14 -3.88
C LEU A 165 -3.57 3.06 -2.38
N THR A 166 -4.47 2.30 -1.76
CA THR A 166 -4.45 2.06 -0.33
C THR A 166 -4.45 0.57 -0.07
N ASP A 167 -3.59 0.16 0.85
CA ASP A 167 -3.54 -1.19 1.40
C ASP A 167 -3.73 -1.13 2.91
N TYR A 168 -4.38 -2.13 3.47
CA TYR A 168 -4.54 -2.23 4.91
C TYR A 168 -4.58 -3.67 5.38
N ALA A 169 -4.26 -3.88 6.65
CA ALA A 169 -4.43 -5.13 7.36
C ALA A 169 -4.71 -4.85 8.84
N VAL A 170 -5.48 -5.73 9.47
CA VAL A 170 -5.88 -5.59 10.88
C VAL A 170 -5.53 -6.86 11.64
N MET A 171 -5.03 -6.70 12.86
CA MET A 171 -4.81 -7.78 13.80
C MET A 171 -5.25 -7.39 15.21
N LYS A 172 -5.80 -8.37 15.94
CA LYS A 172 -6.08 -8.24 17.36
C LYS A 172 -4.78 -8.13 18.14
N ALA A 173 -4.71 -7.22 19.11
CA ALA A 173 -3.57 -7.11 20.01
C ALA A 173 -3.33 -8.44 20.74
N ALA A 174 -2.05 -8.79 20.95
CA ALA A 174 -1.67 -10.04 21.60
C ALA A 174 -2.18 -10.06 23.04
N PRO A 175 -2.83 -11.14 23.50
CA PRO A 175 -3.42 -11.19 24.82
C PRO A 175 -2.35 -11.28 25.90
N VAL A 176 -2.54 -10.55 26.99
CA VAL A 176 -1.75 -10.70 28.22
C VAL A 176 -2.61 -11.44 29.23
N LEU A 177 -2.21 -12.67 29.58
CA LEU A 177 -2.82 -13.41 30.67
C LEU A 177 -2.28 -12.84 31.99
N ARG A 178 -3.17 -12.30 32.82
CA ARG A 178 -2.88 -11.99 34.22
C ARG A 178 -3.12 -13.21 35.10
#